data_AF-A0A1G2PND4-F1
#
_entry.id   AF-A0A1G2PND4-F1
#
_cell.length_a   1.000
_cell.length_b   1.000
_cell.length_c   1.000
_cell.angle_alpha   90.00
_cell.angle_beta   90.00
_cell.angle_gamma   90.00
#
_symmetry.space_group_name_H-M   'P 1'
#
loop_
_entity.id
_entity.type
_entity.pdbx_description
1 polymer ?
#
loop_
_entity_poly.entity_id
_entity_poly.type
_entity_poly.pdbx_seq_one_letter_code
_entity_poly.pdbx_strand_id
1 'polypeptide(L)'
;MEALIEKVKARPFLFGGIAAALIAVIVLVTSCYSYTNGVRSTGIEKEQQLTAQYLDNQNYLSAYISGFHEQVSVAQAQSAVLDEILLDAVKGRYDEGGFDVDSALFTAVVEAYPEASAQTLLQNWGKIQDYIASQREGYRNQQSKLLDILRSYDSWRKTGFVKNFIAGSVLGFPSDNLEARVGDTVLRGPVARDKMYQIVLTRDAVAAYETGEMDPLEVPSSGTEP
;
A
#
# COMPACT_ATOMS: atom_id res chain seq x y z
N MET A 1 57.16 46.48 6.36
CA MET A 1 56.47 45.64 5.33
C MET A 1 57.35 44.48 4.90
N GLU A 2 58.64 44.68 4.62
CA GLU A 2 59.58 43.61 4.22
C GLU A 2 59.76 42.49 5.26
N ALA A 3 59.88 42.82 6.55
CA ALA A 3 59.99 41.81 7.61
C ALA A 3 58.74 40.92 7.79
N LEU A 4 57.57 41.38 7.34
CA LEU A 4 56.33 40.58 7.30
C LEU A 4 56.32 39.65 6.08
N ILE A 5 56.81 40.12 4.94
CA ILE A 5 56.92 39.33 3.70
C ILE A 5 57.93 38.18 3.89
N GLU A 6 59.01 38.41 4.62
CA GLU A 6 60.03 37.40 4.90
C GLU A 6 59.53 36.29 5.85
N LYS A 7 58.76 36.65 6.90
CA LYS A 7 58.10 35.67 7.78
C LYS A 7 57.04 34.82 7.06
N VAL A 8 56.35 35.38 6.06
CA VAL A 8 55.40 34.66 5.21
C VAL A 8 56.13 33.69 4.27
N LYS A 9 57.26 34.10 3.68
CA LYS A 9 58.15 33.22 2.89
C LYS A 9 58.78 32.10 3.71
N ALA A 10 58.96 32.26 5.02
CA ALA A 10 59.54 31.26 5.90
C ALA A 10 58.59 30.11 6.30
N ARG A 11 57.29 30.23 6.01
CA ARG A 11 56.26 29.22 6.41
C ARG A 11 55.32 28.78 5.28
N PRO A 12 55.81 28.46 4.06
CA PRO A 12 54.96 28.05 2.94
C PRO A 12 54.21 26.74 3.22
N PHE A 13 54.78 25.86 4.04
CA PHE A 13 54.16 24.61 4.48
C PHE A 13 52.92 24.80 5.38
N LEU A 14 52.86 25.88 6.18
CA LEU A 14 51.70 26.17 7.02
C LEU A 14 50.52 26.70 6.19
N PHE A 15 50.79 27.58 5.23
CA PHE A 15 49.75 28.08 4.32
C PHE A 15 49.28 27.00 3.33
N GLY A 16 50.20 26.17 2.82
CA GLY A 16 49.86 25.00 1.99
C GLY A 16 49.05 23.95 2.76
N GLY A 17 49.40 23.70 4.04
CA GLY A 17 48.66 22.81 4.92
C GLY A 17 47.25 23.30 5.26
N ILE A 18 47.09 24.60 5.54
CA ILE A 18 45.77 25.21 5.80
C ILE A 18 44.91 25.18 4.54
N ALA A 19 45.47 25.49 3.37
CA ALA A 19 44.73 25.42 2.10
C ALA A 19 44.30 23.98 1.77
N ALA A 20 45.18 22.99 1.95
CA ALA A 20 44.85 21.58 1.76
C ALA A 20 43.75 21.11 2.73
N ALA A 21 43.81 21.52 4.00
CA ALA A 21 42.78 21.22 4.99
C ALA A 21 41.42 21.84 4.63
N LEU A 22 41.39 23.09 4.18
CA LEU A 22 40.17 23.75 3.71
C LEU A 22 39.57 23.03 2.49
N ILE A 23 40.40 22.65 1.52
CA ILE A 23 39.95 21.89 0.34
C ILE A 23 39.37 20.54 0.78
N ALA A 24 40.02 19.82 1.70
CA ALA A 24 39.51 18.56 2.22
C ALA A 24 38.14 18.71 2.91
N VAL A 25 37.95 19.77 3.69
CA VAL A 25 36.65 20.08 4.32
C VAL A 25 35.59 20.39 3.28
N ILE A 26 35.90 21.20 2.27
CA ILE A 26 34.97 21.53 1.18
C ILE A 26 34.55 20.26 0.43
N VAL A 27 35.51 19.39 0.10
CA VAL A 27 35.23 18.10 -0.56
C VAL A 27 34.30 17.26 0.32
N LEU A 28 34.60 17.10 1.62
CA LEU A 28 33.77 16.34 2.55
C LEU A 28 32.34 16.89 2.65
N VAL A 29 32.18 18.20 2.82
CA VAL A 29 30.86 18.84 2.90
C VAL A 29 30.08 18.65 1.61
N THR A 30 30.72 18.83 0.45
CA THR A 30 30.07 18.67 -0.85
C THR A 30 29.67 17.21 -1.10
N SER A 31 30.53 16.25 -0.73
CA SER A 31 30.22 14.82 -0.81
C SER A 31 29.06 14.43 0.11
N CYS A 32 29.04 14.90 1.36
CA CYS A 32 27.94 14.67 2.28
C CYS A 32 26.63 15.29 1.79
N TYR A 33 26.67 16.52 1.25
CA TYR A 33 25.52 17.19 0.68
C TYR A 33 24.96 16.44 -0.52
N SER A 34 25.82 16.06 -1.47
CA SER A 34 25.43 15.29 -2.66
C SER A 34 24.80 13.94 -2.29
N TYR A 35 25.40 13.21 -1.35
CA TYR A 35 24.86 11.95 -0.85
C TYR A 35 23.49 12.13 -0.18
N THR A 36 23.36 13.11 0.71
CA THR A 36 22.12 13.41 1.42
C THR A 36 21.00 13.79 0.46
N ASN A 37 21.31 14.60 -0.56
CA ASN A 37 20.35 14.96 -1.59
C ASN A 37 19.89 13.74 -2.39
N GLY A 38 20.81 12.84 -2.74
CA GLY A 38 20.48 11.57 -3.40
C GLY A 38 19.53 10.70 -2.55
N VAL A 39 19.81 10.55 -1.25
CA VAL A 39 18.90 9.85 -0.32
C VAL A 39 17.54 10.53 -0.27
N ARG A 40 17.48 11.86 -0.19
CA ARG A 40 16.21 12.60 -0.18
C ARG A 40 15.40 12.36 -1.46
N SER A 41 16.00 12.48 -2.63
CA SER A 41 15.32 12.27 -3.91
C SER A 41 14.76 10.85 -4.03
N THR A 42 15.57 9.83 -3.75
CA THR A 42 15.10 8.43 -3.78
C THR A 42 14.01 8.16 -2.76
N GLY A 43 14.09 8.77 -1.57
CA GLY A 43 13.05 8.63 -0.55
C GLY A 43 11.71 9.20 -1.00
N ILE A 44 11.71 10.42 -1.55
CA ILE A 44 10.49 11.06 -2.08
C ILE A 44 9.90 10.24 -3.22
N GLU A 45 10.72 9.76 -4.16
CA GLU A 45 10.27 8.92 -5.27
C GLU A 45 9.54 7.67 -4.77
N LYS A 46 10.09 6.99 -3.76
CA LYS A 46 9.47 5.81 -3.17
C LYS A 46 8.18 6.13 -2.42
N GLU A 47 8.10 7.26 -1.72
CA GLU A 47 6.87 7.69 -1.04
C GLU A 47 5.75 8.07 -2.01
N GLN A 48 6.12 8.71 -3.13
CA GLN A 48 5.19 8.99 -4.22
C GLN A 48 4.71 7.69 -4.88
N GLN A 49 5.61 6.73 -5.09
CA GLN A 49 5.25 5.40 -5.60
C GLN A 49 4.27 4.68 -4.68
N LEU A 50 4.50 4.70 -3.36
CA LEU A 50 3.60 4.13 -2.36
C LEU A 50 2.22 4.80 -2.38
N THR A 51 2.20 6.13 -2.37
CA THR A 51 0.97 6.91 -2.43
C THR A 51 0.18 6.59 -3.70
N ALA A 52 0.85 6.56 -4.85
CA ALA A 52 0.24 6.24 -6.14
C ALA A 52 -0.31 4.80 -6.17
N GLN A 53 0.45 3.82 -5.67
CA GLN A 53 -0.04 2.44 -5.60
C GLN A 53 -1.23 2.30 -4.66
N TYR A 54 -1.24 3.00 -3.52
CA TYR A 54 -2.36 2.98 -2.59
C TYR A 54 -3.64 3.60 -3.19
N LEU A 55 -3.50 4.67 -3.97
CA LEU A 55 -4.61 5.25 -4.72
C LEU A 55 -5.09 4.33 -5.85
N ASP A 56 -4.17 3.66 -6.55
CA ASP A 56 -4.50 2.68 -7.58
C ASP A 56 -5.33 1.52 -7.02
N ASN A 57 -4.98 1.02 -5.82
CA ASN A 57 -5.76 0.01 -5.12
C ASN A 57 -7.20 0.47 -4.81
N GLN A 58 -7.39 1.74 -4.46
CA GLN A 58 -8.72 2.32 -4.21
C GLN A 58 -9.51 2.51 -5.51
N ASN A 59 -8.85 3.00 -6.56
CA ASN A 59 -9.46 3.12 -7.89
C ASN A 59 -9.89 1.76 -8.43
N TYR A 60 -9.11 0.71 -8.18
CA TYR A 60 -9.46 -0.66 -8.54
C TYR A 60 -10.77 -1.11 -7.86
N LEU A 61 -10.89 -0.87 -6.55
CA LEU A 61 -12.12 -1.19 -5.81
C LEU A 61 -13.32 -0.37 -6.30
N SER A 62 -13.12 0.91 -6.62
CA SER A 62 -14.19 1.75 -7.18
C SER A 62 -14.63 1.26 -8.57
N ALA A 63 -13.68 0.87 -9.43
CA ALA A 63 -13.98 0.33 -10.75
C ALA A 63 -14.69 -1.03 -10.67
N TYR A 64 -14.33 -1.86 -9.68
CA TYR A 64 -15.01 -3.11 -9.38
C TYR A 64 -16.49 -2.90 -9.02
N ILE A 65 -16.79 -1.97 -8.11
CA ILE A 65 -18.17 -1.65 -7.73
C ILE A 65 -18.97 -1.17 -8.94
N SER A 66 -18.42 -0.22 -9.71
CA SER A 66 -19.09 0.30 -10.91
C SER A 66 -19.35 -0.80 -11.96
N GLY A 67 -18.36 -1.64 -12.23
CA GLY A 67 -18.49 -2.74 -13.20
C GLY A 67 -19.48 -3.82 -12.74
N PHE A 68 -19.63 -4.03 -11.43
CA PHE A 68 -20.70 -4.87 -10.90
C PHE A 68 -22.07 -4.27 -11.21
N HIS A 69 -22.31 -2.99 -10.87
CA HIS A 69 -23.58 -2.30 -11.13
C HIS A 69 -23.99 -2.36 -12.61
N GLU A 70 -23.02 -2.26 -13.52
CA GLU A 70 -23.24 -2.44 -14.97
C GLU A 70 -23.74 -3.86 -15.31
N GLN A 71 -23.17 -4.91 -14.71
CA GLN A 71 -23.59 -6.29 -14.95
C GLN A 71 -24.97 -6.62 -14.39
N VAL A 72 -25.30 -6.08 -13.22
CA VAL A 72 -26.59 -6.34 -12.57
C VAL A 72 -27.71 -5.41 -13.04
N SER A 73 -27.39 -4.39 -13.87
CA SER A 73 -28.36 -3.40 -14.38
C SER A 73 -29.23 -2.79 -13.27
N VAL A 74 -28.62 -2.54 -12.11
CA VAL A 74 -29.33 -2.16 -10.89
C VAL A 74 -29.68 -0.67 -10.88
N ALA A 75 -30.93 -0.38 -10.50
CA ALA A 75 -31.39 0.98 -10.23
C ALA A 75 -30.79 1.50 -8.90
N GLN A 76 -30.32 2.75 -8.94
CA GLN A 76 -29.49 3.47 -7.96
C GLN A 76 -29.97 3.50 -6.49
N ALA A 77 -31.14 2.97 -6.15
CA ALA A 77 -31.84 3.24 -4.89
C ALA A 77 -31.38 2.41 -3.67
N GLN A 78 -30.60 1.33 -3.85
CA GLN A 78 -30.13 0.48 -2.73
C GLN A 78 -28.61 0.22 -2.73
N SER A 79 -27.81 1.09 -3.36
CA SER A 79 -26.41 0.80 -3.68
C SER A 79 -25.47 0.67 -2.47
N ALA A 80 -25.67 1.44 -1.40
CA ALA A 80 -24.65 1.56 -0.34
C ALA A 80 -24.38 0.24 0.43
N VAL A 81 -25.42 -0.52 0.76
CA VAL A 81 -25.27 -1.82 1.44
C VAL A 81 -24.66 -2.85 0.49
N LEU A 82 -25.02 -2.78 -0.80
CA LEU A 82 -24.43 -3.62 -1.82
C LEU A 82 -22.95 -3.35 -2.00
N ASP A 83 -22.57 -2.08 -2.07
CA ASP A 83 -21.20 -1.66 -2.25
C ASP A 83 -20.33 -2.21 -1.10
N GLU A 84 -20.85 -2.23 0.13
CA GLU A 84 -20.19 -2.85 1.29
C GLU A 84 -20.06 -4.37 1.13
N ILE A 85 -21.15 -5.08 0.79
CA ILE A 85 -21.14 -6.54 0.57
C ILE A 85 -20.14 -6.92 -0.54
N LEU A 86 -20.10 -6.16 -1.63
CA LEU A 86 -19.20 -6.40 -2.75
C LEU A 86 -17.75 -6.11 -2.38
N LEU A 87 -17.50 -4.99 -1.72
CA LEU A 87 -16.16 -4.68 -1.19
C LEU A 87 -15.67 -5.81 -0.30
N ASP A 88 -16.53 -6.30 0.59
CA ASP A 88 -16.23 -7.41 1.48
C ASP A 88 -15.99 -8.72 0.72
N ALA A 89 -16.75 -8.99 -0.34
CA ALA A 89 -16.51 -10.13 -1.22
C ALA A 89 -15.13 -10.06 -1.90
N VAL A 90 -14.75 -8.91 -2.45
CA VAL A 90 -13.42 -8.74 -3.07
C VAL A 90 -12.28 -8.79 -2.05
N LYS A 91 -12.55 -8.34 -0.82
CA LYS A 91 -11.62 -8.47 0.31
C LYS A 91 -11.55 -9.89 0.87
N GLY A 92 -12.47 -10.79 0.49
CA GLY A 92 -12.50 -12.22 0.85
C GLY A 92 -13.38 -12.56 2.06
N ARG A 93 -14.20 -11.65 2.57
CA ARG A 93 -15.02 -11.87 3.79
C ARG A 93 -16.01 -13.04 3.66
N TYR A 94 -16.33 -13.46 2.45
CA TYR A 94 -17.31 -14.53 2.18
C TYR A 94 -16.64 -15.83 1.72
N ASP A 95 -15.38 -16.08 2.10
CA ASP A 95 -14.58 -17.22 1.61
C ASP A 95 -15.06 -18.59 2.09
N GLU A 96 -15.72 -18.67 3.24
CA GLU A 96 -16.09 -19.95 3.86
C GLU A 96 -17.20 -20.71 3.12
N GLY A 97 -17.99 -20.06 2.26
CA GLY A 97 -19.13 -20.66 1.55
C GLY A 97 -19.01 -20.68 0.03
N GLY A 98 -17.88 -20.26 -0.53
CA GLY A 98 -17.74 -20.02 -1.98
C GLY A 98 -18.70 -18.94 -2.48
N PHE A 99 -18.98 -18.95 -3.79
CA PHE A 99 -19.85 -17.97 -4.43
C PHE A 99 -21.18 -18.54 -4.91
N ASP A 100 -21.52 -19.77 -4.56
CA ASP A 100 -22.72 -20.46 -5.06
C ASP A 100 -24.03 -19.76 -4.66
N VAL A 101 -25.14 -20.18 -5.28
CA VAL A 101 -26.49 -19.67 -4.99
C VAL A 101 -26.95 -19.94 -3.54
N ASP A 102 -26.23 -20.79 -2.80
CA ASP A 102 -26.46 -21.01 -1.37
C ASP A 102 -25.41 -20.30 -0.50
N SER A 103 -24.52 -19.49 -1.10
CA SER A 103 -23.45 -18.81 -0.39
C SER A 103 -23.96 -17.66 0.50
N ALA A 104 -23.18 -17.34 1.53
CA ALA A 104 -23.39 -16.17 2.36
C ALA A 104 -23.39 -14.87 1.54
N LEU A 105 -22.60 -14.82 0.46
CA LEU A 105 -22.61 -13.68 -0.46
C LEU A 105 -23.93 -13.57 -1.22
N PHE A 106 -24.42 -14.67 -1.81
CA PHE A 106 -25.69 -14.68 -2.51
C PHE A 106 -26.84 -14.25 -1.60
N THR A 107 -26.87 -14.80 -0.38
CA THR A 107 -27.88 -14.47 0.64
C THR A 107 -27.84 -12.98 0.97
N ALA A 108 -26.65 -12.42 1.24
CA ALA A 108 -26.49 -11.00 1.53
C ALA A 108 -26.93 -10.10 0.35
N VAL A 109 -26.62 -10.50 -0.89
CA VAL A 109 -27.02 -9.76 -2.10
C VAL A 109 -28.53 -9.81 -2.32
N VAL A 110 -29.17 -10.97 -2.14
CA VAL A 110 -30.63 -11.13 -2.28
C VAL A 110 -31.38 -10.38 -1.17
N GLU A 111 -30.89 -10.43 0.06
CA GLU A 111 -31.45 -9.66 1.18
C GLU A 111 -31.38 -8.15 0.93
N ALA A 112 -30.26 -7.68 0.36
CA ALA A 112 -30.09 -6.29 -0.04
C ALA A 112 -30.90 -5.92 -1.30
N TYR A 113 -31.44 -6.88 -2.06
CA TYR A 113 -32.21 -6.64 -3.30
C TYR A 113 -33.44 -7.56 -3.43
N PRO A 114 -34.49 -7.34 -2.64
CA PRO A 114 -35.73 -8.11 -2.78
C PRO A 114 -36.51 -7.77 -4.07
N GLU A 115 -36.31 -6.57 -4.64
CA GLU A 115 -37.08 -6.06 -5.80
C GLU A 115 -36.42 -6.30 -7.17
N ALA A 116 -35.10 -6.44 -7.23
CA ALA A 116 -34.45 -6.90 -8.45
C ALA A 116 -34.85 -8.36 -8.60
N SER A 117 -35.67 -8.68 -9.60
CA SER A 117 -36.21 -10.03 -9.82
C SER A 117 -35.12 -11.05 -9.54
N ALA A 118 -35.22 -11.79 -8.43
CA ALA A 118 -34.24 -12.80 -8.04
C ALA A 118 -33.90 -13.72 -9.22
N GLN A 119 -34.87 -13.90 -10.13
CA GLN A 119 -34.71 -14.51 -11.44
C GLN A 119 -33.57 -13.95 -12.32
N THR A 120 -33.41 -12.63 -12.43
CA THR A 120 -32.37 -11.95 -13.23
C THR A 120 -31.01 -12.05 -12.57
N LEU A 121 -30.95 -11.94 -11.25
CA LEU A 121 -29.74 -12.21 -10.46
C LEU A 121 -29.31 -13.67 -10.63
N LEU A 122 -30.23 -14.62 -10.48
CA LEU A 122 -30.00 -16.05 -10.69
C LEU A 122 -29.54 -16.36 -12.13
N GLN A 123 -30.15 -15.75 -13.14
CA GLN A 123 -29.78 -15.94 -14.55
C GLN A 123 -28.38 -15.43 -14.88
N ASN A 124 -27.92 -14.37 -14.20
CA ASN A 124 -26.60 -13.80 -14.39
C ASN A 124 -25.60 -14.20 -13.30
N TRP A 125 -26.01 -15.03 -12.33
CA TRP A 125 -25.22 -15.33 -11.14
C TRP A 125 -23.86 -15.93 -11.50
N GLY A 126 -23.82 -16.88 -12.44
CA GLY A 126 -22.56 -17.45 -12.93
C GLY A 126 -21.56 -16.41 -13.44
N LYS A 127 -22.03 -15.39 -14.18
CA LYS A 127 -21.17 -14.31 -14.66
C LYS A 127 -20.71 -13.40 -13.53
N ILE A 128 -21.55 -13.18 -12.54
CA ILE A 128 -21.23 -12.40 -11.35
C ILE A 128 -20.18 -13.15 -10.51
N GLN A 129 -20.32 -14.46 -10.33
CA GLN A 129 -19.34 -15.31 -9.64
C GLN A 129 -17.97 -15.20 -10.33
N ASP A 130 -17.92 -15.40 -11.65
CA ASP A 130 -16.69 -15.30 -12.45
C ASP A 130 -16.08 -13.90 -12.34
N TYR A 131 -16.91 -12.86 -12.39
CA TYR A 131 -16.47 -11.48 -12.22
C TYR A 131 -15.84 -11.27 -10.84
N ILE A 132 -16.53 -11.64 -9.75
CA ILE A 132 -16.01 -11.47 -8.39
C ILE A 132 -14.72 -12.26 -8.18
N ALA A 133 -14.65 -13.50 -8.65
CA ALA A 133 -13.44 -14.32 -8.57
C ALA A 133 -12.26 -13.66 -9.29
N SER A 134 -12.47 -13.14 -10.51
CA SER A 134 -11.43 -12.42 -11.25
C SER A 134 -10.97 -11.14 -10.55
N GLN A 135 -11.90 -10.42 -9.92
CA GLN A 135 -11.63 -9.15 -9.26
C GLN A 135 -10.92 -9.35 -7.93
N ARG A 136 -11.19 -10.45 -7.24
CA ARG A 136 -10.42 -10.89 -6.06
C ARG A 136 -8.97 -11.18 -6.38
N GLU A 137 -8.71 -11.90 -7.47
CA GLU A 137 -7.35 -12.18 -7.89
C GLU A 137 -6.62 -10.88 -8.25
N GLY A 138 -7.27 -9.98 -9.00
CA GLY A 138 -6.71 -8.68 -9.32
C GLY A 138 -6.44 -7.81 -8.08
N TYR A 139 -7.36 -7.79 -7.10
CA TYR A 139 -7.15 -7.08 -5.84
C TYR A 139 -6.00 -7.70 -5.02
N ARG A 140 -5.89 -9.03 -4.95
CA ARG A 140 -4.76 -9.72 -4.30
C ARG A 140 -3.42 -9.33 -4.96
N ASN A 141 -3.38 -9.24 -6.28
CA ASN A 141 -2.18 -8.82 -7.02
C ASN A 141 -1.80 -7.37 -6.70
N GLN A 142 -2.78 -6.47 -6.63
CA GLN A 142 -2.58 -5.07 -6.27
C GLN A 142 -2.11 -4.90 -4.81
N GLN A 143 -2.67 -5.68 -3.88
CA GLN A 143 -2.22 -5.72 -2.48
C GLN A 143 -0.80 -6.28 -2.34
N SER A 144 -0.48 -7.36 -3.07
CA SER A 144 0.87 -7.95 -3.08
C SER A 144 1.92 -6.95 -3.58
N LYS A 145 1.59 -6.23 -4.66
CA LYS A 145 2.45 -5.16 -5.20
C LYS A 145 2.66 -4.02 -4.20
N LEU A 146 1.61 -3.58 -3.50
CA LEU A 146 1.73 -2.57 -2.45
C LEU A 146 2.67 -3.04 -1.32
N LEU A 147 2.51 -4.28 -0.85
CA LEU A 147 3.36 -4.87 0.18
C LEU A 147 4.83 -4.97 -0.25
N ASP A 148 5.09 -5.31 -1.51
CA ASP A 148 6.45 -5.40 -2.03
C ASP A 148 7.12 -4.03 -2.13
N ILE A 149 6.37 -2.99 -2.55
CA ILE A 149 6.88 -1.61 -2.56
C ILE A 149 7.13 -1.14 -1.11
N LEU A 150 6.24 -1.45 -0.17
CA LEU A 150 6.41 -1.14 1.26
C LEU A 150 7.67 -1.80 1.83
N ARG A 151 7.87 -3.09 1.56
CA ARG A 151 9.09 -3.83 1.95
C ARG A 151 10.34 -3.23 1.33
N SER A 152 10.30 -2.86 0.05
CA SER A 152 11.40 -2.20 -0.66
C SER A 152 11.75 -0.84 -0.04
N TYR A 153 10.73 -0.05 0.32
CA TYR A 153 10.90 1.22 1.02
C TYR A 153 11.51 1.03 2.41
N ASP A 154 11.02 0.05 3.16
CA ASP A 154 11.54 -0.31 4.48
C ASP A 154 13.00 -0.79 4.45
N SER A 155 13.32 -1.63 3.48
CA SER A 155 14.67 -2.08 3.24
C SER A 155 15.57 -0.90 2.88
N TRP A 156 15.13 -0.04 1.96
CA TRP A 156 15.89 1.14 1.55
C TRP A 156 16.23 2.07 2.74
N ARG A 157 15.25 2.38 3.60
CA ARG A 157 15.46 3.28 4.75
C ARG A 157 16.32 2.64 5.85
N LYS A 158 16.23 1.32 6.05
CA LYS A 158 16.97 0.60 7.11
C LYS A 158 18.35 0.10 6.66
N THR A 159 18.64 0.07 5.36
CA THR A 159 19.89 -0.50 4.83
C THR A 159 21.09 0.41 5.09
N GLY A 160 22.03 -0.08 5.89
CA GLY A 160 23.31 0.58 6.16
C GLY A 160 23.21 1.66 7.24
N PHE A 161 24.21 1.70 8.13
CA PHE A 161 24.19 2.57 9.31
C PHE A 161 24.07 4.06 8.96
N VAL A 162 24.89 4.55 8.03
CA VAL A 162 24.91 5.95 7.60
C VAL A 162 23.60 6.35 6.92
N LYS A 163 23.07 5.50 6.04
CA LYS A 163 21.81 5.78 5.34
C LYS A 163 20.62 5.74 6.29
N ASN A 164 20.55 4.77 7.21
CA ASN A 164 19.48 4.71 8.21
C ASN A 164 19.47 5.96 9.09
N PHE A 165 20.66 6.41 9.52
CA PHE A 165 20.78 7.65 10.28
C PHE A 165 20.33 8.88 9.47
N ILE A 166 20.79 9.02 8.22
CA ILE A 166 20.41 10.15 7.37
C ILE A 166 18.91 10.11 7.03
N ALA A 167 18.39 8.97 6.60
CA ALA A 167 16.99 8.81 6.24
C ALA A 167 16.07 9.05 7.44
N GLY A 168 16.37 8.45 8.60
CA GLY A 168 15.53 8.54 9.78
C GLY A 168 15.71 9.83 10.60
N SER A 169 16.95 10.18 10.93
CA SER A 169 17.24 11.28 11.89
C SER A 169 17.46 12.64 11.22
N VAL A 170 18.00 12.67 9.99
CA VAL A 170 18.30 13.94 9.30
C VAL A 170 17.17 14.37 8.37
N LEU A 171 16.63 13.43 7.60
CA LEU A 171 15.61 13.70 6.58
C LEU A 171 14.18 13.39 7.05
N GLY A 172 14.01 12.65 8.14
CA GLY A 172 12.71 12.39 8.74
C GLY A 172 11.81 11.45 7.92
N PHE A 173 12.37 10.45 7.24
CA PHE A 173 11.59 9.42 6.55
C PHE A 173 11.02 8.38 7.55
N PRO A 174 9.71 8.03 7.50
CA PRO A 174 8.71 8.49 6.53
C PRO A 174 8.30 9.95 6.69
N SER A 175 8.29 10.68 5.58
CA SER A 175 8.04 12.11 5.52
C SER A 175 6.59 12.44 5.21
N ASP A 176 6.21 13.71 5.34
CA ASP A 176 4.85 14.18 5.03
C ASP A 176 4.45 14.04 3.54
N ASN A 177 5.40 13.67 2.67
CA ASN A 177 5.12 13.36 1.26
C ASN A 177 4.50 11.96 1.09
N LEU A 178 4.63 11.07 2.07
CA LEU A 178 3.91 9.81 2.08
C LEU A 178 2.47 10.08 2.52
N GLU A 179 1.52 9.88 1.62
CA GLU A 179 0.10 10.15 1.88
C GLU A 179 -0.74 8.88 1.71
N ALA A 180 -1.57 8.58 2.71
CA ALA A 180 -2.64 7.60 2.59
C ALA A 180 -3.97 8.36 2.66
N ARG A 181 -4.66 8.45 1.52
CA ARG A 181 -5.95 9.16 1.40
C ARG A 181 -7.07 8.15 1.50
N VAL A 182 -8.04 8.37 2.39
CA VAL A 182 -9.26 7.56 2.51
C VAL A 182 -10.43 8.54 2.61
N GLY A 183 -11.21 8.66 1.53
CA GLY A 183 -12.21 9.71 1.39
C GLY A 183 -11.58 11.11 1.58
N ASP A 184 -12.14 11.91 2.47
CA ASP A 184 -11.65 13.26 2.79
C ASP A 184 -10.47 13.29 3.77
N THR A 185 -10.11 12.15 4.36
CA THR A 185 -9.02 12.08 5.35
C THR A 185 -7.69 11.79 4.67
N VAL A 186 -6.69 12.63 4.94
CA VAL A 186 -5.31 12.45 4.47
C VAL A 186 -4.41 12.14 5.66
N LEU A 187 -3.97 10.89 5.78
CA LEU A 187 -2.92 10.49 6.72
C LEU A 187 -1.56 10.74 6.07
N ARG A 188 -0.56 11.14 6.87
CA ARG A 188 0.80 11.44 6.40
C ARG A 188 1.88 10.68 7.15
N GLY A 189 3.04 10.53 6.51
CA GLY A 189 4.26 10.05 7.16
C GLY A 189 4.12 8.65 7.76
N PRO A 190 4.60 8.41 9.00
CA PRO A 190 4.56 7.09 9.63
C PRO A 190 3.16 6.51 9.73
N VAL A 191 2.16 7.35 10.02
CA VAL A 191 0.76 6.92 10.16
C VAL A 191 0.20 6.46 8.82
N ALA A 192 0.55 7.14 7.71
CA ALA A 192 0.19 6.72 6.37
C ALA A 192 0.79 5.34 6.04
N ARG A 193 2.08 5.14 6.34
CA ARG A 193 2.75 3.84 6.15
C ARG A 193 2.06 2.73 6.92
N ASP A 194 1.78 2.95 8.20
CA ASP A 194 1.15 1.94 9.05
C ASP A 194 -0.26 1.62 8.56
N LYS A 195 -0.99 2.62 8.06
CA LYS A 195 -2.29 2.41 7.40
C LYS A 195 -2.17 1.56 6.12
N MET A 196 -1.12 1.76 5.31
CA MET A 196 -0.90 0.95 4.11
C MET A 196 -0.49 -0.51 4.44
N TYR A 197 0.11 -0.75 5.61
CA TYR A 197 0.38 -2.11 6.12
C TYR A 197 -0.83 -2.82 6.71
N GLN A 198 -1.91 -2.09 7.03
CA GLN A 198 -3.17 -2.72 7.38
C GLN A 198 -3.71 -3.39 6.12
N ILE A 199 -3.27 -4.62 5.90
CA ILE A 199 -3.88 -5.54 4.95
C ILE A 199 -5.34 -5.61 5.38
N VAL A 200 -6.25 -5.40 4.43
CA VAL A 200 -7.65 -5.70 4.65
C VAL A 200 -7.77 -7.22 4.65
N LEU A 201 -7.35 -7.83 5.75
CA LEU A 201 -7.56 -9.24 6.04
C LEU A 201 -9.06 -9.42 6.31
N THR A 202 -9.58 -10.54 5.84
CA THR A 202 -10.93 -11.00 6.20
C THR A 202 -10.98 -11.18 7.71
N ARG A 203 -12.15 -11.02 8.36
CA ARG A 203 -12.24 -11.24 9.83
C ARG A 203 -11.72 -12.63 10.22
N ASP A 204 -11.85 -13.60 9.33
CA ASP A 204 -11.43 -14.99 9.56
C ASP A 204 -9.92 -15.18 9.31
N ALA A 205 -9.33 -14.44 8.36
CA ALA A 205 -7.87 -14.40 8.22
C ALA A 205 -7.21 -13.65 9.38
N VAL A 206 -7.87 -12.64 9.97
CA VAL A 206 -7.43 -12.01 11.22
C VAL A 206 -7.57 -13.00 12.38
N ALA A 207 -8.72 -13.66 12.51
CA ALA A 207 -8.96 -14.65 13.54
C ALA A 207 -7.94 -15.80 13.46
N ALA A 208 -7.73 -16.42 12.29
CA ALA A 208 -6.76 -17.51 12.10
C ALA A 208 -5.30 -17.07 12.36
N TYR A 209 -4.96 -15.80 12.12
CA TYR A 209 -3.63 -15.27 12.46
C TYR A 209 -3.46 -14.99 13.96
N GLU A 210 -4.52 -14.57 14.64
CA GLU A 210 -4.53 -14.25 16.06
C GLU A 210 -4.68 -15.50 16.95
N THR A 211 -5.41 -16.51 16.48
CA THR A 211 -5.66 -17.77 17.22
C THR A 211 -4.71 -18.90 16.82
N GLY A 212 -4.10 -18.84 15.63
CA GLY A 212 -3.27 -19.92 15.09
C GLY A 212 -4.07 -21.14 14.62
N GLU A 213 -5.40 -21.06 14.66
CA GLU A 213 -6.32 -22.10 14.21
C GLU A 213 -6.95 -21.63 12.90
N MET A 214 -6.60 -22.28 11.79
CA MET A 214 -7.31 -22.12 10.54
C MET A 214 -8.42 -23.17 10.57
N ASP A 215 -9.66 -22.76 10.77
CA ASP A 215 -10.79 -23.68 10.70
C ASP A 215 -10.70 -24.40 9.35
N PRO A 216 -10.76 -25.75 9.34
CA PRO A 216 -10.62 -26.51 8.12
C PRO A 216 -11.74 -26.08 7.17
N LEU A 217 -11.37 -25.71 5.94
CA LEU A 217 -12.31 -25.41 4.86
C LEU A 217 -13.41 -26.48 4.85
N GLU A 218 -14.63 -26.10 5.23
CA GLU A 218 -15.77 -27.00 5.16
C GLU A 218 -16.05 -27.26 3.69
N VAL A 219 -15.60 -28.43 3.22
CA VAL A 219 -15.91 -28.89 1.87
C VAL A 219 -17.43 -29.08 1.84
N PRO A 220 -18.17 -28.46 0.90
CA PRO A 220 -19.61 -28.67 0.79
C PRO A 220 -19.83 -30.17 0.70
N SER A 221 -20.56 -30.73 1.68
CA SER A 221 -20.83 -32.16 1.69
C SER A 221 -21.53 -32.47 0.38
N SER A 222 -20.85 -33.21 -0.51
CA SER A 222 -21.49 -33.77 -1.69
C SER A 222 -22.65 -34.60 -1.17
N GLY A 223 -23.87 -34.09 -1.35
CA GLY A 223 -25.10 -34.77 -0.99
C GLY A 223 -25.25 -36.02 -1.84
N THR A 224 -24.54 -37.09 -1.47
CA THR A 224 -24.86 -38.45 -1.85
C THR A 224 -25.74 -39.02 -0.75
N GLU A 225 -27.05 -38.87 -0.99
CA GLU A 225 -28.12 -39.90 -0.96
C GLU A 225 -28.24 -40.84 0.26
N PRO A 226 -29.49 -41.16 0.67
CA PRO A 226 -30.36 -42.08 -0.09
C PRO A 226 -31.75 -41.53 -0.46
#